data_AF-A0A3N2NSX6-F1
#
_entry.id   AF-A0A3N2NSX6-F1
#
_cell.length_a   1.000
_cell.length_b   1.000
_cell.length_c   1.000
_cell.angle_alpha   90.00
_cell.angle_beta   90.00
_cell.angle_gamma   90.00
#
_symmetry.space_group_name_H-M   'P 1'
#
loop_
_entity.id
_entity.type
_entity.pdbx_description
1 polymer ?
#
loop_
_entity_poly.entity_id
_entity_poly.type
_entity_poly.pdbx_seq_one_letter_code
_entity_poly.pdbx_strand_id
1 'polypeptide(L)'
;MLQVERNLYYYNNQQLMSMKRNFYVWPAAALLISGLASCSNDEVPVADETEYGKLAFTINFTQSGNTRAEGDGGDSSTELPGTTTNGSQTTTAVSDAVPLTSWSNVKSLQIFLYDAQGVIHFSDLIDTDRIQNSLTTNPNESGSVTYTYANVPSGTYRLMAVANANSAIQPVKTQLAGNYQAWTAYNVLNRFIYNCKISPADHQFPIFYQNQVAASGQTRSEVPLAEPTEIFLGQGFVNGTDPAVTVVAGQTTAAAIKLKREVSLMRLRMNIAGEEGKTNNADVNMNPDGKVNFLKDASVMIATVPDYVIPMAQDRMVNGEKIYAGTSGTSSSSSVIVTDAVEGTRQFYTSNPTSGYKAGGKIIGIEGDEYKANAWRDIIVLPNNNRQQLSGTSANEPLKQNRYLLIISAKGLPGHVCKEGTLTEEKTVYWVGYINQGFVANTIREVNVIFRDGGTMELPERPDNVGNLTVTVGQPQDWDSAITASKIEL
;
A
#
# COMPACT_ATOMS: atom_id res chain seq x y z
N MET A 1 34.25 36.70 -43.50
CA MET A 1 34.08 37.30 -44.83
C MET A 1 32.77 36.74 -45.37
N LEU A 2 31.71 37.58 -45.46
CA LEU A 2 30.31 37.33 -45.93
C LEU A 2 29.52 36.28 -45.11
N GLN A 3 28.52 36.55 -44.25
CA GLN A 3 27.42 37.53 -44.09
C GLN A 3 26.30 37.45 -45.13
N VAL A 4 25.04 37.51 -44.62
CA VAL A 4 23.73 37.93 -45.23
C VAL A 4 22.80 36.72 -45.58
N GLU A 5 21.52 36.58 -45.18
CA GLU A 5 20.53 37.40 -44.46
C GLU A 5 19.31 36.59 -43.94
N ARG A 6 18.53 37.25 -43.06
CA ARG A 6 17.25 36.89 -42.41
C ARG A 6 16.07 36.78 -43.39
N ASN A 7 14.99 36.11 -42.97
CA ASN A 7 13.65 36.72 -43.04
C ASN A 7 12.69 36.20 -41.96
N LEU A 8 11.95 37.15 -41.39
CA LEU A 8 11.10 37.10 -40.21
C LEU A 8 9.90 38.00 -40.55
N TYR A 9 8.66 37.52 -40.47
CA TYR A 9 7.41 38.33 -40.49
C TYR A 9 6.34 37.51 -39.75
N TYR A 10 5.97 37.81 -38.50
CA TYR A 10 4.99 38.81 -38.03
C TYR A 10 3.62 38.76 -38.73
N TYR A 11 2.57 38.41 -37.98
CA TYR A 11 1.37 39.26 -37.84
C TYR A 11 0.61 39.00 -36.53
N ASN A 12 0.42 40.09 -35.79
CA ASN A 12 -0.48 40.31 -34.66
C ASN A 12 -1.92 40.49 -35.18
N ASN A 13 -2.95 40.04 -34.46
CA ASN A 13 -3.91 40.91 -33.76
C ASN A 13 -5.20 40.23 -33.29
N GLN A 14 -5.67 40.81 -32.19
CA GLN A 14 -6.92 40.64 -31.45
C GLN A 14 -8.20 40.65 -32.30
N GLN A 15 -9.26 39.97 -31.82
CA GLN A 15 -10.56 40.53 -31.41
C GLN A 15 -11.53 39.37 -31.05
N LEU A 16 -11.99 39.28 -29.79
CA LEU A 16 -13.34 39.67 -29.38
C LEU A 16 -14.41 39.52 -30.47
N MET A 17 -15.30 38.53 -30.35
CA MET A 17 -16.72 38.70 -30.68
C MET A 17 -17.58 37.54 -30.14
N SER A 18 -18.41 37.88 -29.15
CA SER A 18 -19.86 37.59 -29.11
C SER A 18 -20.35 36.41 -29.96
N MET A 19 -20.78 35.32 -29.32
CA MET A 19 -21.78 34.43 -29.91
C MET A 19 -23.13 34.61 -29.22
N LYS A 20 -24.00 35.33 -29.95
CA LYS A 20 -25.42 35.49 -29.71
C LYS A 20 -26.16 34.17 -29.93
N ARG A 21 -27.17 33.94 -29.10
CA ARG A 21 -28.26 32.98 -29.25
C ARG A 21 -28.88 33.07 -30.66
N ASN A 22 -29.12 31.94 -31.30
CA ASN A 22 -30.06 31.84 -32.42
C ASN A 22 -31.15 30.81 -32.10
N PHE A 23 -32.36 31.34 -32.00
CA PHE A 23 -33.64 30.65 -32.00
C PHE A 23 -33.89 30.02 -33.38
N TYR A 24 -34.39 28.78 -33.40
CA TYR A 24 -35.08 28.23 -34.57
C TYR A 24 -36.58 28.27 -34.34
N VAL A 25 -37.27 28.99 -35.23
CA VAL A 25 -38.73 29.12 -35.34
C VAL A 25 -39.23 28.08 -36.33
N TRP A 26 -40.28 27.34 -35.98
CA TRP A 26 -41.12 26.58 -36.93
C TRP A 26 -42.52 27.21 -36.96
N PRO A 27 -43.18 27.34 -38.13
CA PRO A 27 -44.47 28.01 -38.24
C PRO A 27 -45.65 27.08 -37.93
N ALA A 28 -46.73 27.71 -37.48
CA ALA A 28 -47.96 27.14 -36.96
C ALA A 28 -48.94 26.59 -38.02
N ALA A 29 -49.81 25.67 -37.58
CA ALA A 29 -51.16 25.50 -38.13
C ALA A 29 -52.17 25.29 -36.98
N ALA A 30 -53.26 26.06 -37.03
CA ALA A 30 -54.33 26.28 -36.04
C ALA A 30 -55.30 25.08 -35.87
N LEU A 31 -56.09 24.93 -34.79
CA LEU A 31 -57.31 25.70 -34.45
C LEU A 31 -57.92 25.27 -33.08
N LEU A 32 -58.33 26.25 -32.24
CA LEU A 32 -59.64 26.44 -31.53
C LEU A 32 -60.16 25.31 -30.56
N ILE A 33 -60.65 25.48 -29.31
CA ILE A 33 -61.41 26.54 -28.58
C ILE A 33 -61.45 26.30 -27.03
N SER A 34 -61.50 27.42 -26.29
CA SER A 34 -62.07 27.73 -24.95
C SER A 34 -61.50 27.15 -23.64
N GLY A 35 -61.15 28.08 -22.73
CA GLY A 35 -61.15 27.88 -21.28
C GLY A 35 -60.28 28.91 -20.55
N LEU A 36 -60.87 30.05 -20.17
CA LEU A 36 -60.21 31.12 -19.40
C LEU A 36 -59.89 30.67 -17.96
N ALA A 37 -58.63 30.79 -17.53
CA ALA A 37 -58.28 31.13 -16.14
C ALA A 37 -56.83 31.65 -16.07
N SER A 38 -56.72 32.87 -15.55
CA SER A 38 -55.50 33.62 -15.24
C SER A 38 -54.64 32.90 -14.19
N CYS A 39 -53.35 32.67 -14.50
CA CYS A 39 -52.21 32.72 -13.57
C CYS A 39 -50.92 32.79 -14.41
N SER A 40 -50.03 33.73 -14.09
CA SER A 40 -48.73 33.90 -14.72
C SER A 40 -47.81 32.71 -14.42
N ASN A 41 -47.59 31.84 -15.42
CA ASN A 41 -46.54 30.81 -15.38
C ASN A 41 -45.32 31.30 -16.17
N ASP A 42 -44.52 32.15 -15.54
CA ASP A 42 -43.09 32.17 -15.83
C ASP A 42 -42.43 31.22 -14.82
N GLU A 43 -42.54 29.91 -15.05
CA GLU A 43 -41.63 28.96 -14.41
C GLU A 43 -40.28 29.08 -15.11
N VAL A 44 -39.49 30.04 -14.63
CA VAL A 44 -38.04 29.97 -14.75
C VAL A 44 -37.62 28.67 -14.03
N PRO A 45 -36.83 27.78 -14.65
CA PRO A 45 -36.32 26.63 -13.91
C PRO A 45 -35.48 27.17 -12.76
N VAL A 46 -35.99 27.04 -11.53
CA VAL A 46 -35.22 27.29 -10.32
C VAL A 46 -34.10 26.27 -10.35
N ALA A 47 -32.85 26.74 -10.41
CA ALA A 47 -31.71 25.87 -10.17
C ALA A 47 -31.92 25.28 -8.78
N ASP A 48 -31.93 23.95 -8.63
CA ASP A 48 -31.97 23.31 -7.31
C ASP A 48 -30.84 23.94 -6.46
N GLU A 49 -31.21 24.80 -5.52
CA GLU A 49 -30.23 25.39 -4.60
C GLU A 49 -29.66 24.23 -3.80
N THR A 50 -28.40 23.90 -4.05
CA THR A 50 -27.71 22.92 -3.22
C THR A 50 -27.62 23.51 -1.82
N GLU A 51 -28.42 22.99 -0.89
CA GLU A 51 -28.40 23.44 0.50
C GLU A 51 -27.14 22.90 1.21
N TYR A 52 -26.56 23.67 2.12
CA TYR A 52 -25.33 23.29 2.83
C TYR A 52 -25.54 23.14 4.34
N GLY A 53 -24.94 22.10 4.90
CA GLY A 53 -24.84 21.87 6.35
C GLY A 53 -23.39 21.95 6.84
N LYS A 54 -23.19 21.77 8.15
CA LYS A 54 -21.87 21.69 8.78
C LYS A 54 -21.51 20.25 9.10
N LEU A 55 -20.28 19.86 8.83
CA LEU A 55 -19.71 18.56 9.21
C LEU A 55 -18.52 18.77 10.14
N ALA A 56 -18.58 18.22 11.34
CA ALA A 56 -17.46 18.11 12.25
C ALA A 56 -17.06 16.64 12.38
N PHE A 57 -15.77 16.32 12.23
CA PHE A 57 -15.29 14.96 12.48
C PHE A 57 -14.03 14.94 13.33
N THR A 58 -13.98 13.95 14.21
CA THR A 58 -12.81 13.64 15.04
C THR A 58 -12.16 12.35 14.56
N ILE A 59 -10.84 12.35 14.38
CA ILE A 59 -10.06 11.21 13.88
C ILE A 59 -9.11 10.73 14.99
N ASN A 60 -9.05 9.41 15.19
CA ASN A 60 -8.07 8.75 16.04
C ASN A 60 -7.68 7.38 15.44
N PHE A 61 -6.64 6.73 15.96
CA PHE A 61 -6.25 5.37 15.61
C PHE A 61 -7.16 4.33 16.28
N THR A 62 -7.32 3.19 15.62
CA THR A 62 -8.00 2.02 16.20
C THR A 62 -7.03 1.32 17.16
N GLN A 63 -7.39 1.16 18.44
CA GLN A 63 -6.61 0.36 19.38
C GLN A 63 -6.78 -1.15 19.10
N SER A 64 -5.75 -1.96 19.40
CA SER A 64 -5.72 -3.41 19.15
C SER A 64 -6.96 -4.14 19.70
N GLY A 65 -7.48 -5.11 18.96
CA GLY A 65 -8.68 -5.90 19.29
C GLY A 65 -9.84 -5.76 18.29
N ASN A 66 -9.77 -4.81 17.34
CA ASN A 66 -10.72 -4.67 16.24
C ASN A 66 -10.00 -4.86 14.89
N THR A 67 -9.65 -6.11 14.58
CA THR A 67 -9.34 -6.45 13.19
C THR A 67 -10.64 -6.29 12.39
N ARG A 68 -10.62 -5.52 11.30
CA ARG A 68 -11.56 -5.72 10.19
C ARG A 68 -11.67 -7.23 9.99
N ALA A 69 -12.88 -7.78 9.99
CA ALA A 69 -13.15 -9.22 9.91
C ALA A 69 -12.63 -9.80 8.57
N GLU A 70 -11.32 -9.93 8.48
CA GLU A 70 -10.54 -10.51 7.41
C GLU A 70 -9.89 -11.72 8.07
N GLY A 71 -10.08 -12.92 7.50
CA GLY A 71 -9.68 -14.18 8.11
C GLY A 71 -8.25 -14.15 8.65
N ASP A 72 -8.02 -14.93 9.70
CA ASP A 72 -6.80 -15.10 10.53
C ASP A 72 -5.43 -15.26 9.82
N GLY A 73 -5.36 -15.16 8.50
CA GLY A 73 -4.15 -15.49 7.75
C GLY A 73 -4.02 -16.98 7.46
N GLY A 74 -5.12 -17.74 7.61
CA GLY A 74 -5.25 -19.19 7.65
C GLY A 74 -4.18 -19.99 6.92
N ASP A 75 -3.82 -21.11 7.56
CA ASP A 75 -2.93 -22.14 7.03
C ASP A 75 -3.50 -22.68 5.71
N SER A 76 -2.93 -22.27 4.57
CA SER A 76 -3.31 -22.81 3.27
C SER A 76 -2.74 -24.22 3.03
N SER A 77 -1.97 -24.78 3.98
CA SER A 77 -1.35 -26.10 3.84
C SER A 77 -2.15 -27.18 4.55
N THR A 78 -3.16 -27.73 3.86
CA THR A 78 -3.73 -29.04 4.24
C THR A 78 -2.88 -30.22 3.71
N GLU A 79 -1.66 -29.97 3.22
CA GLU A 79 -0.73 -31.05 2.87
C GLU A 79 -0.16 -31.69 4.14
N LEU A 80 -0.60 -32.92 4.40
CA LEU A 80 -0.10 -33.77 5.48
C LEU A 80 1.44 -33.91 5.43
N PRO A 81 2.11 -33.95 6.60
CA PRO A 81 3.55 -34.10 6.68
C PRO A 81 3.96 -35.49 6.19
N GLY A 82 4.54 -35.53 5.00
CA GLY A 82 5.13 -36.74 4.45
C GLY A 82 5.09 -36.77 2.92
N THR A 83 6.25 -36.57 2.31
CA THR A 83 6.65 -36.94 0.93
C THR A 83 6.67 -35.89 -0.20
N THR A 84 6.28 -34.63 0.02
CA THR A 84 6.54 -33.51 -0.93
C THR A 84 6.88 -32.18 -0.24
N THR A 85 7.28 -32.23 1.03
CA THR A 85 7.55 -31.06 1.89
C THR A 85 8.49 -30.07 1.23
N ASN A 86 8.00 -28.89 0.82
CA ASN A 86 8.73 -27.62 0.84
C ASN A 86 7.80 -26.47 0.40
N GLY A 87 6.87 -26.16 1.30
CA GLY A 87 6.08 -24.94 1.32
C GLY A 87 6.16 -24.35 2.72
N SER A 88 6.08 -23.03 2.86
CA SER A 88 6.27 -22.38 4.16
C SER A 88 5.35 -22.94 5.24
N GLN A 89 5.88 -23.12 6.46
CA GLN A 89 5.15 -23.66 7.62
C GLN A 89 4.73 -22.52 8.56
N THR A 90 3.64 -22.71 9.29
CA THR A 90 3.18 -21.71 10.27
C THR A 90 3.74 -22.03 11.66
N THR A 91 4.37 -21.06 12.31
CA THR A 91 4.95 -21.21 13.67
C THR A 91 4.54 -20.08 14.60
N THR A 92 4.85 -20.18 15.89
CA THR A 92 4.70 -19.03 16.81
C THR A 92 5.80 -18.01 16.51
N ALA A 93 5.42 -16.74 16.37
CA ALA A 93 6.40 -15.65 16.23
C ALA A 93 7.26 -15.54 17.50
N VAL A 94 8.58 -15.43 17.32
CA VAL A 94 9.56 -15.43 18.42
C VAL A 94 9.93 -14.01 18.85
N SER A 95 9.90 -13.05 17.92
CA SER A 95 10.15 -11.64 18.22
C SER A 95 8.98 -10.98 18.98
N ASP A 96 9.31 -10.04 19.86
CA ASP A 96 8.34 -9.25 20.67
C ASP A 96 8.45 -7.74 20.43
N ALA A 97 9.34 -7.32 19.51
CA ALA A 97 9.45 -5.93 19.09
C ALA A 97 8.25 -5.49 18.26
N VAL A 98 7.62 -4.39 18.66
CA VAL A 98 6.47 -3.82 17.93
C VAL A 98 6.82 -2.38 17.55
N PRO A 99 6.81 -2.00 16.25
CA PRO A 99 7.03 -0.61 15.86
C PRO A 99 5.93 0.29 16.42
N LEU A 100 6.30 1.51 16.80
CA LEU A 100 5.37 2.48 17.37
C LEU A 100 4.43 3.06 16.29
N THR A 101 3.16 3.22 16.67
CA THR A 101 2.15 3.87 15.82
C THR A 101 1.72 5.21 16.42
N SER A 102 1.77 6.26 15.60
CA SER A 102 1.65 7.64 16.06
C SER A 102 1.22 8.59 14.93
N TRP A 103 0.77 9.80 15.28
CA TRP A 103 0.51 10.86 14.31
C TRP A 103 1.76 11.29 13.53
N SER A 104 2.96 11.05 14.07
CA SER A 104 4.21 11.23 13.34
C SER A 104 4.34 10.32 12.11
N ASN A 105 3.63 9.19 12.08
CA ASN A 105 3.54 8.30 10.92
C ASN A 105 2.62 8.86 9.82
N VAL A 106 1.77 9.84 10.12
CA VAL A 106 0.81 10.43 9.17
C VAL A 106 1.37 11.72 8.57
N LYS A 107 1.60 11.71 7.26
CA LYS A 107 2.12 12.83 6.46
C LYS A 107 1.03 13.58 5.69
N SER A 108 -0.14 12.98 5.53
CA SER A 108 -1.33 13.63 4.97
C SER A 108 -2.57 12.82 5.27
N LEU A 109 -3.74 13.46 5.26
CA LEU A 109 -5.05 12.82 5.24
C LEU A 109 -5.86 13.33 4.06
N GLN A 110 -6.37 12.42 3.25
CA GLN A 110 -7.38 12.72 2.24
C GLN A 110 -8.75 12.29 2.76
N ILE A 111 -9.70 13.20 2.79
CA ILE A 111 -11.08 12.99 3.23
C ILE A 111 -11.98 12.86 2.00
N PHE A 112 -12.95 11.95 2.06
CA PHE A 112 -13.96 11.76 1.03
C PHE A 112 -15.35 11.66 1.66
N LEU A 113 -16.30 12.39 1.08
CA LEU A 113 -17.74 12.17 1.26
C LEU A 113 -18.31 11.73 -0.09
N TYR A 114 -18.85 10.51 -0.16
CA TYR A 114 -19.43 9.99 -1.39
C TYR A 114 -20.82 9.39 -1.17
N ASP A 115 -21.68 9.48 -2.19
CA ASP A 115 -23.07 9.01 -2.13
C ASP A 115 -23.19 7.47 -2.26
N ALA A 116 -24.42 6.96 -2.27
CA ALA A 116 -24.67 5.53 -2.48
C ALA A 116 -24.18 5.01 -3.84
N GLN A 117 -24.09 5.88 -4.85
CA GLN A 117 -23.56 5.60 -6.19
C GLN A 117 -22.02 5.57 -6.22
N GLY A 118 -21.38 6.03 -5.15
CA GLY A 118 -19.93 6.11 -5.04
C GLY A 118 -19.36 7.41 -5.57
N VAL A 119 -20.19 8.39 -5.95
CA VAL A 119 -19.75 9.69 -6.47
C VAL A 119 -19.32 10.56 -5.29
N ILE A 120 -18.13 11.14 -5.39
CA ILE A 120 -17.56 12.02 -4.37
C ILE A 120 -18.15 13.42 -4.52
N HIS A 121 -18.78 13.92 -3.45
CA HIS A 121 -19.43 15.24 -3.40
C HIS A 121 -18.67 16.25 -2.54
N PHE A 122 -17.85 15.76 -1.61
CA PHE A 122 -16.98 16.60 -0.79
C PHE A 122 -15.64 15.88 -0.54
N SER A 123 -14.58 16.68 -0.46
CA SER A 123 -13.23 16.19 -0.26
C SER A 123 -12.35 17.29 0.34
N ASP A 124 -11.37 16.88 1.15
CA ASP A 124 -10.31 17.77 1.62
C ASP A 124 -8.98 17.02 1.73
N LEU A 125 -7.88 17.75 1.51
CA LEU A 125 -6.52 17.26 1.72
C LEU A 125 -5.90 18.03 2.90
N ILE A 126 -5.62 17.30 3.96
CA ILE A 126 -5.07 17.83 5.21
C ILE A 126 -3.60 17.44 5.27
N ASP A 127 -2.73 18.43 5.35
CA ASP A 127 -1.27 18.26 5.45
C ASP A 127 -0.81 18.07 6.91
N THR A 128 0.50 17.84 7.08
CA THR A 128 1.13 17.69 8.39
C THR A 128 0.94 18.89 9.30
N ASP A 129 0.96 20.11 8.75
CA ASP A 129 0.89 21.33 9.55
C ASP A 129 -0.51 21.50 10.14
N ARG A 130 -1.55 21.23 9.34
CA ARG A 130 -2.94 21.21 9.82
C ARG A 130 -3.19 20.09 10.84
N ILE A 131 -2.58 18.92 10.66
CA ILE A 131 -2.61 17.83 11.64
C ILE A 131 -1.98 18.28 12.96
N GLN A 132 -0.77 18.83 12.90
CA GLN A 132 -0.04 19.28 14.09
C GLN A 132 -0.80 20.39 14.81
N ASN A 133 -1.34 21.37 14.08
CA ASN A 133 -2.15 22.44 14.66
C ASN A 133 -3.41 21.89 15.34
N SER A 134 -4.06 20.88 14.77
CA SER A 134 -5.21 20.24 15.43
C SER A 134 -4.81 19.49 16.70
N LEU A 135 -3.64 18.87 16.76
CA LEU A 135 -3.16 18.16 17.95
C LEU A 135 -2.84 19.13 19.08
N THR A 136 -2.15 20.23 18.79
CA THR A 136 -1.73 21.22 19.81
C THR A 136 -2.90 22.04 20.36
N THR A 137 -3.96 22.20 19.57
CA THR A 137 -5.16 22.95 19.98
C THR A 137 -6.28 22.08 20.55
N ASN A 138 -6.08 20.75 20.62
CA ASN A 138 -7.08 19.85 21.19
C ASN A 138 -7.13 20.00 22.73
N PRO A 139 -8.23 20.50 23.30
CA PRO A 139 -8.33 20.83 24.73
C PRO A 139 -8.32 19.61 25.64
N ASN A 140 -8.51 18.39 25.10
CA ASN A 140 -8.70 17.18 25.89
C ASN A 140 -7.46 16.27 25.90
N GLU A 141 -6.36 16.65 25.23
CA GLU A 141 -5.13 15.84 25.08
C GLU A 141 -5.38 14.39 24.62
N SER A 142 -6.54 14.15 24.01
CA SER A 142 -7.07 12.82 23.66
C SER A 142 -6.31 12.11 22.53
N GLY A 143 -5.22 12.70 22.05
CA GLY A 143 -4.48 12.25 20.86
C GLY A 143 -5.33 12.15 19.61
N SER A 144 -6.44 12.89 19.54
CA SER A 144 -7.33 12.94 18.39
C SER A 144 -7.17 14.26 17.64
N VAL A 145 -7.45 14.28 16.34
CA VAL A 145 -7.56 15.51 15.55
C VAL A 145 -9.01 15.79 15.22
N THR A 146 -9.43 17.05 15.17
CA THR A 146 -10.81 17.44 14.90
C THR A 146 -10.86 18.54 13.84
N TYR A 147 -11.74 18.38 12.86
CA TYR A 147 -11.95 19.34 11.79
C TYR A 147 -13.45 19.64 11.64
N THR A 148 -13.77 20.90 11.36
CA THR A 148 -15.14 21.37 11.14
C THR A 148 -15.23 22.12 9.82
N TYR A 149 -16.19 21.75 8.98
CA TYR A 149 -16.49 22.37 7.69
C TYR A 149 -17.90 22.94 7.72
N ALA A 150 -18.08 24.18 7.28
CA ALA A 150 -19.36 24.87 7.37
C ALA A 150 -20.25 24.74 6.12
N ASN A 151 -19.67 24.34 4.99
CA ASN A 151 -20.32 24.36 3.68
C ASN A 151 -20.23 22.97 3.02
N VAL A 152 -20.79 21.95 3.68
CA VAL A 152 -20.86 20.59 3.12
C VAL A 152 -22.23 20.39 2.46
N PRO A 153 -22.32 19.94 1.20
CA PRO A 153 -23.60 19.71 0.54
C PRO A 153 -24.50 18.81 1.37
N SER A 154 -25.75 19.21 1.55
CA SER A 154 -26.74 18.42 2.28
C SER A 154 -27.00 17.11 1.53
N GLY A 155 -27.18 16.02 2.26
CA GLY A 155 -27.35 14.69 1.68
C GLY A 155 -26.87 13.58 2.60
N THR A 156 -26.93 12.36 2.08
CA THR A 156 -26.54 11.15 2.82
C THR A 156 -25.35 10.50 2.13
N TYR A 157 -24.23 10.38 2.87
CA TYR A 157 -22.93 10.01 2.33
C TYR A 157 -22.27 8.90 3.14
N ARG A 158 -21.23 8.30 2.57
CA ARG A 158 -20.19 7.60 3.32
C ARG A 158 -19.02 8.56 3.52
N LEU A 159 -18.52 8.64 4.74
CA LEU A 159 -17.31 9.39 5.09
C LEU A 159 -16.13 8.43 5.16
N MET A 160 -15.06 8.73 4.43
CA MET A 160 -13.79 7.99 4.46
C MET A 160 -12.63 8.95 4.65
N ALA A 161 -11.61 8.47 5.36
CA ALA A 161 -10.29 9.07 5.39
C ALA A 161 -9.27 8.05 4.90
N VAL A 162 -8.26 8.52 4.19
CA VAL A 162 -7.03 7.76 3.91
C VAL A 162 -5.82 8.59 4.29
N ALA A 163 -4.92 8.00 5.08
CA ALA A 163 -3.65 8.59 5.41
C ALA A 163 -2.58 8.21 4.38
N ASN A 164 -1.64 9.12 4.13
CA ASN A 164 -0.43 8.89 3.33
C ASN A 164 -0.67 8.49 1.87
N ALA A 165 -1.84 8.82 1.31
CA ALA A 165 -2.13 8.61 -0.11
C ALA A 165 -1.66 9.75 -1.02
N ASN A 166 -1.08 10.83 -0.49
CA ASN A 166 -0.60 11.92 -1.33
C ASN A 166 0.67 11.52 -2.10
N SER A 167 0.50 11.09 -3.34
CA SER A 167 1.59 10.64 -4.23
C SER A 167 2.62 11.72 -4.58
N ALA A 168 2.36 12.99 -4.25
CA ALA A 168 3.35 14.05 -4.45
C ALA A 168 4.46 14.04 -3.40
N ILE A 169 4.22 13.41 -2.24
CA ILE A 169 5.13 13.43 -1.08
C ILE A 169 5.34 12.06 -0.43
N GLN A 170 4.71 11.01 -0.96
CA GLN A 170 4.80 9.64 -0.47
C GLN A 170 5.20 8.70 -1.62
N PRO A 171 5.89 7.57 -1.34
CA PRO A 171 6.30 6.58 -2.33
C PRO A 171 5.11 5.70 -2.80
N VAL A 172 4.05 6.35 -3.26
CA VAL A 172 2.85 5.73 -3.84
C VAL A 172 2.50 6.42 -5.15
N LYS A 173 1.79 5.71 -6.03
CA LYS A 173 1.08 6.27 -7.18
C LYS A 173 -0.41 6.26 -6.90
N THR A 174 -1.06 7.40 -7.08
CA THR A 174 -2.51 7.47 -7.07
C THR A 174 -3.07 7.52 -8.48
N GLN A 175 -4.17 6.82 -8.72
CA GLN A 175 -4.92 6.87 -9.96
C GLN A 175 -6.25 7.56 -9.75
N LEU A 176 -6.70 8.26 -10.78
CA LEU A 176 -8.03 8.82 -10.88
C LEU A 176 -8.54 8.63 -12.31
N ALA A 177 -9.63 7.87 -12.46
CA ALA A 177 -10.22 7.55 -13.76
C ALA A 177 -9.21 7.00 -14.78
N GLY A 178 -8.35 6.07 -14.34
CA GLY A 178 -7.35 5.40 -15.18
C GLY A 178 -6.04 6.16 -15.41
N ASN A 179 -5.92 7.40 -14.93
CA ASN A 179 -4.71 8.21 -15.08
C ASN A 179 -3.96 8.35 -13.76
N TYR A 180 -2.63 8.21 -13.79
CA TYR A 180 -1.79 8.49 -12.63
C TYR A 180 -1.70 9.99 -12.37
N GLN A 181 -2.10 10.43 -11.18
CA GLN A 181 -2.01 11.82 -10.72
C GLN A 181 -2.19 11.89 -9.21
N ALA A 182 -1.55 12.88 -8.57
CA ALA A 182 -1.79 13.17 -7.16
C ALA A 182 -3.24 13.61 -6.93
N TRP A 183 -3.86 13.09 -5.87
CA TRP A 183 -5.18 13.54 -5.45
C TRP A 183 -5.08 14.90 -4.76
N THR A 184 -6.11 15.70 -4.98
CA THR A 184 -6.34 16.99 -4.34
C THR A 184 -7.77 17.01 -3.82
N ALA A 185 -8.11 18.00 -3.00
CA ALA A 185 -9.49 18.25 -2.58
C ALA A 185 -10.45 18.44 -3.77
N TYR A 186 -9.95 18.87 -4.94
CA TYR A 186 -10.80 19.29 -6.07
C TYR A 186 -10.88 18.27 -7.20
N ASN A 187 -9.75 17.67 -7.61
CA ASN A 187 -9.75 16.79 -8.80
C ASN A 187 -10.55 15.49 -8.58
N VAL A 188 -10.69 15.04 -7.34
CA VAL A 188 -11.47 13.85 -6.97
C VAL A 188 -12.99 14.09 -6.94
N LEU A 189 -13.45 15.33 -6.91
CA LEU A 189 -14.89 15.65 -6.88
C LEU A 189 -15.57 15.18 -8.17
N ASN A 190 -16.83 14.76 -8.03
CA ASN A 190 -17.66 14.20 -9.12
C ASN A 190 -17.03 12.97 -9.80
N ARG A 191 -16.11 12.29 -9.10
CA ARG A 191 -15.54 11.00 -9.52
C ARG A 191 -16.05 9.89 -8.63
N PHE A 192 -15.98 8.68 -9.15
CA PHE A 192 -16.30 7.50 -8.36
C PHE A 192 -15.14 7.15 -7.42
N ILE A 193 -15.44 6.93 -6.14
CA ILE A 193 -14.45 6.54 -5.13
C ILE A 193 -13.72 5.24 -5.49
N TYR A 194 -14.38 4.31 -6.18
CA TYR A 194 -13.77 3.06 -6.64
C TYR A 194 -12.79 3.23 -7.81
N ASN A 195 -12.70 4.43 -8.39
CA ASN A 195 -11.65 4.80 -9.35
C ASN A 195 -10.45 5.49 -8.69
N CYS A 196 -10.51 5.75 -7.39
CA CYS A 196 -9.40 6.24 -6.59
C CYS A 196 -8.57 5.04 -6.12
N LYS A 197 -7.53 4.69 -6.87
CA LYS A 197 -6.62 3.57 -6.54
C LYS A 197 -5.26 4.08 -6.06
N ILE A 198 -4.67 3.39 -5.10
CA ILE A 198 -3.33 3.65 -4.54
C ILE A 198 -2.47 2.42 -4.82
N SER A 199 -1.34 2.60 -5.49
CA SER A 199 -0.36 1.53 -5.74
C SER A 199 1.01 1.98 -5.24
N PRO A 200 1.98 1.07 -5.01
CA PRO A 200 3.37 1.48 -4.77
C PRO A 200 3.93 2.34 -5.91
N ALA A 201 4.86 3.23 -5.59
CA ALA A 201 5.54 4.05 -6.59
C ALA A 201 6.46 3.22 -7.51
N ASP A 202 6.78 3.75 -8.69
CA ASP A 202 7.82 3.19 -9.53
C ASP A 202 9.17 3.25 -8.81
N HIS A 203 10.01 2.24 -9.01
CA HIS A 203 11.36 2.19 -8.48
C HIS A 203 12.34 1.72 -9.56
N GLN A 204 13.54 1.34 -9.16
CA GLN A 204 14.59 0.82 -10.03
C GLN A 204 15.15 -0.47 -9.43
N PHE A 205 15.45 -1.44 -10.29
CA PHE A 205 16.25 -2.57 -9.87
C PHE A 205 17.67 -2.11 -9.50
N PRO A 206 18.39 -2.84 -8.63
CA PRO A 206 19.79 -2.54 -8.37
C PRO A 206 20.64 -2.58 -9.65
N ILE A 207 21.65 -1.72 -9.75
CA ILE A 207 22.49 -1.60 -10.95
C ILE A 207 23.15 -2.94 -11.31
N PHE A 208 23.60 -3.73 -10.32
CA PHE A 208 24.19 -5.04 -10.56
C PHE A 208 23.21 -6.00 -11.25
N TYR A 209 21.92 -5.96 -10.86
CA TYR A 209 20.87 -6.78 -11.45
C TYR A 209 20.60 -6.34 -12.89
N GLN A 210 20.46 -5.03 -13.13
CA GLN A 210 20.28 -4.47 -14.48
C GLN A 210 21.42 -4.86 -15.42
N ASN A 211 22.66 -4.76 -14.94
CA ASN A 211 23.85 -5.16 -15.71
C ASN A 211 23.85 -6.65 -16.03
N GLN A 212 23.43 -7.49 -15.08
CA GLN A 212 23.33 -8.93 -15.30
C GLN A 212 22.23 -9.29 -16.30
N VAL A 213 21.07 -8.64 -16.23
CA VAL A 213 20.00 -8.77 -17.24
C VAL A 213 20.53 -8.39 -18.62
N ALA A 214 21.17 -7.22 -18.75
CA ALA A 214 21.75 -6.77 -20.01
C ALA A 214 22.81 -7.74 -20.57
N ALA A 215 23.69 -8.25 -19.71
CA ALA A 215 24.73 -9.21 -20.10
C ALA A 215 24.17 -10.58 -20.50
N SER A 216 23.05 -11.01 -19.90
CA SER A 216 22.40 -12.29 -20.23
C SER A 216 21.69 -12.29 -21.59
N GLY A 217 21.38 -11.10 -22.14
CA GLY A 217 20.53 -10.95 -23.32
C GLY A 217 19.06 -11.32 -23.10
N GLN A 218 18.64 -11.64 -21.86
CA GLN A 218 17.25 -11.91 -21.53
C GLN A 218 16.40 -10.63 -21.55
N THR A 219 15.19 -10.73 -22.08
CA THR A 219 14.17 -9.68 -21.91
C THR A 219 13.34 -10.00 -20.67
N ARG A 220 13.20 -9.02 -19.78
CA ARG A 220 12.50 -9.11 -18.50
C ARG A 220 11.31 -8.14 -18.52
N SER A 221 10.14 -8.59 -18.09
CA SER A 221 8.89 -7.79 -18.05
C SER A 221 8.53 -7.33 -16.63
N GLU A 222 9.37 -7.66 -15.66
CA GLU A 222 9.23 -7.28 -14.27
C GLU A 222 9.30 -5.76 -14.11
N VAL A 223 8.42 -5.23 -13.26
CA VAL A 223 8.30 -3.81 -12.97
C VAL A 223 8.75 -3.58 -11.53
N PRO A 224 9.87 -2.87 -11.31
CA PRO A 224 10.34 -2.56 -9.98
C PRO A 224 9.46 -1.48 -9.33
N LEU A 225 9.03 -1.76 -8.11
CA LEU A 225 8.18 -0.91 -7.29
C LEU A 225 8.87 -0.59 -5.97
N ALA A 226 8.57 0.57 -5.41
CA ALA A 226 9.08 0.97 -4.11
C ALA A 226 8.38 0.17 -3.01
N GLU A 227 9.03 0.07 -1.85
CA GLU A 227 8.34 -0.37 -0.64
C GLU A 227 7.17 0.61 -0.35
N PRO A 228 5.93 0.11 -0.18
CA PRO A 228 4.79 0.98 0.11
C PRO A 228 4.97 1.70 1.45
N THR A 229 4.51 2.95 1.51
CA THR A 229 4.37 3.67 2.79
C THR A 229 3.30 3.03 3.68
N GLU A 230 3.27 3.38 4.97
CA GLU A 230 2.14 3.06 5.82
C GLU A 230 0.87 3.72 5.31
N ILE A 231 -0.11 2.92 4.87
CA ILE A 231 -1.44 3.40 4.48
C ILE A 231 -2.41 3.10 5.61
N PHE A 232 -3.20 4.10 6.01
CA PHE A 232 -4.30 3.92 6.95
C PHE A 232 -5.63 4.27 6.29
N LEU A 233 -6.65 3.46 6.50
CA LEU A 233 -8.02 3.71 6.08
C LEU A 233 -8.89 3.91 7.31
N GLY A 234 -9.81 4.86 7.26
CA GLY A 234 -10.78 5.08 8.33
C GLY A 234 -12.15 5.40 7.79
N GLN A 235 -13.15 4.66 8.25
CA GLN A 235 -14.54 4.96 7.98
C GLN A 235 -15.09 5.92 9.04
N GLY A 236 -15.98 6.82 8.62
CA GLY A 236 -16.74 7.69 9.51
C GLY A 236 -17.95 7.00 10.12
N PHE A 237 -18.18 7.25 11.40
CA PHE A 237 -19.27 6.74 12.22
C PHE A 237 -20.03 7.92 12.84
N VAL A 238 -21.36 7.80 12.95
CA VAL A 238 -22.21 8.74 13.68
C VAL A 238 -22.88 7.97 14.82
N ASN A 239 -22.85 8.53 16.04
CA ASN A 239 -23.39 7.90 17.26
C ASN A 239 -22.91 6.45 17.50
N GLY A 240 -21.66 6.13 17.13
CA GLY A 240 -21.06 4.80 17.35
C GLY A 240 -21.61 3.68 16.45
N THR A 241 -22.50 4.00 15.52
CA THR A 241 -22.99 3.07 14.50
C THR A 241 -22.23 3.26 13.19
N ASP A 242 -22.25 2.25 12.30
CA ASP A 242 -21.85 2.34 10.88
C ASP A 242 -23.06 2.71 9.98
N PRO A 243 -23.57 3.96 10.00
CA PRO A 243 -24.51 4.40 9.00
C PRO A 243 -23.81 5.30 7.97
N ALA A 244 -24.56 5.61 6.93
CA ALA A 244 -24.27 6.80 6.15
C ALA A 244 -24.31 8.06 7.06
N VAL A 245 -23.41 9.00 6.80
CA VAL A 245 -23.36 10.34 7.39
C VAL A 245 -24.38 11.22 6.68
N THR A 246 -25.43 11.64 7.39
CA THR A 246 -26.42 12.58 6.87
C THR A 246 -26.03 14.00 7.27
N VAL A 247 -25.80 14.85 6.27
CA VAL A 247 -25.57 16.28 6.41
C VAL A 247 -26.89 17.00 6.15
N VAL A 248 -27.35 17.79 7.13
CA VAL A 248 -28.62 18.52 7.07
C VAL A 248 -28.34 20.02 6.99
N ALA A 249 -29.06 20.70 6.12
CA ALA A 249 -28.94 22.14 5.92
C ALA A 249 -29.06 22.90 7.25
N GLY A 250 -28.13 23.83 7.49
CA GLY A 250 -28.09 24.65 8.70
C GLY A 250 -27.77 23.92 10.02
N GLN A 251 -27.60 22.59 10.03
CA GLN A 251 -27.26 21.81 11.22
C GLN A 251 -25.78 21.38 11.23
N THR A 252 -25.29 21.02 12.42
CA THR A 252 -23.97 20.40 12.59
C THR A 252 -24.10 18.89 12.75
N THR A 253 -23.55 18.15 11.80
CA THR A 253 -23.37 16.69 11.91
C THR A 253 -22.00 16.41 12.53
N ALA A 254 -21.97 15.68 13.64
CA ALA A 254 -20.74 15.21 14.27
C ALA A 254 -20.46 13.75 13.89
N ALA A 255 -19.23 13.45 13.48
CA ALA A 255 -18.78 12.10 13.13
C ALA A 255 -17.44 11.76 13.81
N ALA A 256 -17.14 10.48 13.91
CA ALA A 256 -15.84 9.99 14.36
C ALA A 256 -15.24 9.06 13.28
N ILE A 257 -13.94 9.16 13.05
CA ILE A 257 -13.20 8.28 12.14
C ILE A 257 -12.15 7.54 12.96
N LYS A 258 -12.07 6.23 12.77
CA LYS A 258 -11.01 5.39 13.34
C LYS A 258 -10.10 4.91 12.23
N LEU A 259 -8.87 5.40 12.20
CA LEU A 259 -7.85 4.94 11.26
C LEU A 259 -7.39 3.54 11.66
N LYS A 260 -7.36 2.64 10.68
CA LYS A 260 -6.77 1.31 10.77
C LYS A 260 -5.74 1.17 9.66
N ARG A 261 -4.59 0.59 9.97
CA ARG A 261 -3.58 0.30 8.96
C ARG A 261 -4.10 -0.71 7.94
N GLU A 262 -3.90 -0.42 6.67
CA GLU A 262 -4.28 -1.27 5.53
C GLU A 262 -3.11 -2.10 5.01
N VAL A 263 -1.88 -1.79 5.44
CA VAL A 263 -0.67 -2.57 5.11
C VAL A 263 -0.35 -3.62 6.19
N SER A 264 0.53 -4.56 5.88
CA SER A 264 1.09 -5.55 6.81
C SER A 264 2.62 -5.41 6.87
N LEU A 265 3.21 -5.77 8.01
CA LEU A 265 4.66 -5.76 8.20
C LEU A 265 5.22 -7.17 8.03
N MET A 266 6.05 -7.37 7.02
CA MET A 266 6.89 -8.55 6.90
C MET A 266 8.18 -8.33 7.69
N ARG A 267 8.37 -9.10 8.75
CA ARG A 267 9.62 -9.13 9.51
C ARG A 267 10.49 -10.26 9.04
N LEU A 268 11.36 -9.99 8.08
CA LEU A 268 12.32 -10.95 7.57
C LEU A 268 13.44 -11.16 8.60
N ARG A 269 13.69 -12.41 8.99
CA ARG A 269 14.72 -12.84 9.94
C ARG A 269 15.54 -13.96 9.34
N MET A 270 16.86 -13.91 9.55
CA MET A 270 17.77 -14.95 9.06
C MET A 270 19.06 -15.02 9.87
N ASN A 271 19.73 -16.16 9.77
CA ASN A 271 21.11 -16.32 10.23
C ASN A 271 22.05 -16.14 9.03
N ILE A 272 22.73 -14.99 8.96
CA ILE A 272 23.77 -14.74 7.95
C ILE A 272 25.17 -15.03 8.45
N ALA A 273 25.40 -15.35 9.73
CA ALA A 273 26.73 -15.78 10.21
C ALA A 273 27.05 -17.26 9.86
N GLY A 274 26.06 -17.98 9.34
CA GLY A 274 26.13 -19.41 9.10
C GLY A 274 25.86 -20.25 10.34
N GLU A 275 25.58 -21.53 10.13
CA GLU A 275 25.55 -22.51 11.21
C GLU A 275 26.98 -23.02 11.49
N GLU A 276 27.19 -23.59 12.67
CA GLU A 276 28.45 -24.23 13.01
C GLU A 276 28.81 -25.31 11.97
N GLY A 277 30.02 -25.21 11.41
CA GLY A 277 30.48 -26.10 10.33
C GLY A 277 29.84 -25.86 8.95
N LYS A 278 28.93 -24.89 8.79
CA LYS A 278 28.29 -24.55 7.51
C LYS A 278 28.49 -23.08 7.16
N THR A 279 29.63 -22.78 6.54
CA THR A 279 30.05 -21.40 6.22
C THR A 279 29.78 -20.98 4.77
N ASN A 280 29.24 -21.87 3.93
CA ASN A 280 29.02 -21.58 2.51
C ASN A 280 28.13 -20.33 2.30
N ASN A 281 27.09 -20.17 3.11
CA ASN A 281 26.17 -19.01 3.06
C ASN A 281 26.46 -17.97 4.14
N ALA A 282 27.55 -18.14 4.89
CA ALA A 282 27.92 -17.19 5.93
C ALA A 282 28.50 -15.92 5.31
N ASP A 283 28.08 -14.78 5.85
CA ASP A 283 28.61 -13.46 5.58
C ASP A 283 30.03 -13.36 6.12
N VAL A 284 30.97 -13.05 5.23
CA VAL A 284 32.38 -12.83 5.55
C VAL A 284 32.57 -11.72 6.59
N ASN A 285 31.63 -10.78 6.68
CA ASN A 285 31.68 -9.67 7.63
C ASN A 285 31.22 -10.06 9.05
N MET A 286 30.62 -11.24 9.23
CA MET A 286 30.21 -11.78 10.53
C MET A 286 31.00 -13.03 10.92
N ASN A 287 31.43 -13.80 9.92
CA ASN A 287 32.22 -15.01 10.08
C ASN A 287 33.39 -14.97 9.07
N PRO A 288 34.66 -14.91 9.53
CA PRO A 288 35.81 -14.82 8.63
C PRO A 288 35.94 -15.95 7.61
N ASP A 289 35.39 -17.13 7.90
CA ASP A 289 35.39 -18.28 6.99
C ASP A 289 34.24 -18.25 5.97
N GLY A 290 33.34 -17.27 6.10
CA GLY A 290 32.19 -17.07 5.23
C GLY A 290 32.56 -16.87 3.76
N LYS A 291 31.65 -17.29 2.88
CA LYS A 291 31.84 -17.26 1.42
C LYS A 291 30.87 -16.33 0.70
N VAL A 292 30.07 -15.57 1.44
CA VAL A 292 29.14 -14.57 0.91
C VAL A 292 29.49 -13.21 1.51
N ASN A 293 29.23 -12.12 0.79
CA ASN A 293 29.34 -10.77 1.31
C ASN A 293 27.99 -10.04 1.13
N PHE A 294 27.25 -9.89 2.23
CA PHE A 294 25.93 -9.23 2.22
C PHE A 294 26.01 -7.69 2.19
N LEU A 295 27.21 -7.11 2.10
CA LEU A 295 27.42 -5.68 1.85
C LEU A 295 27.66 -5.35 0.38
N LYS A 296 27.71 -6.36 -0.50
CA LYS A 296 27.92 -6.22 -1.95
C LYS A 296 26.86 -7.01 -2.71
N ASP A 297 26.34 -6.41 -3.79
CA ASP A 297 25.32 -7.00 -4.67
C ASP A 297 24.12 -7.58 -3.90
N ALA A 298 23.84 -7.02 -2.72
CA ALA A 298 22.79 -7.49 -1.84
C ALA A 298 21.49 -6.71 -2.08
N SER A 299 20.39 -7.45 -2.17
CA SER A 299 19.05 -6.90 -2.32
C SER A 299 18.01 -7.86 -1.74
N VAL A 300 16.91 -7.31 -1.26
CA VAL A 300 15.69 -8.06 -0.94
C VAL A 300 14.60 -7.58 -1.90
N MET A 301 13.96 -8.51 -2.58
CA MET A 301 12.88 -8.24 -3.50
C MET A 301 11.70 -9.16 -3.23
N ILE A 302 10.49 -8.65 -3.43
CA ILE A 302 9.23 -9.38 -3.22
C ILE A 302 8.39 -9.26 -4.48
N ALA A 303 8.26 -10.36 -5.22
CA ALA A 303 7.42 -10.42 -6.41
C ALA A 303 5.99 -10.88 -6.08
N THR A 304 5.08 -10.68 -7.05
CA THR A 304 3.65 -11.02 -6.93
C THR A 304 2.90 -10.08 -5.99
N VAL A 305 2.95 -8.79 -6.29
CA VAL A 305 2.42 -7.74 -5.42
C VAL A 305 0.95 -7.44 -5.76
N PRO A 306 0.06 -7.28 -4.76
CA PRO A 306 -1.30 -6.78 -4.99
C PRO A 306 -1.29 -5.46 -5.77
N ASP A 307 -2.24 -5.30 -6.69
CA ASP A 307 -2.22 -4.21 -7.67
C ASP A 307 -2.46 -2.83 -7.04
N TYR A 308 -3.39 -2.73 -6.08
CA TYR A 308 -3.79 -1.43 -5.51
C TYR A 308 -4.59 -1.55 -4.20
N VAL A 309 -4.80 -0.41 -3.55
CA VAL A 309 -5.71 -0.16 -2.43
C VAL A 309 -6.79 0.85 -2.87
N ILE A 310 -8.05 0.63 -2.49
CA ILE A 310 -9.19 1.55 -2.72
C ILE A 310 -9.73 2.05 -1.37
N PRO A 311 -9.76 3.37 -1.10
CA PRO A 311 -10.22 3.95 0.16
C PRO A 311 -11.75 4.10 0.21
N MET A 312 -12.47 2.99 0.08
CA MET A 312 -13.94 2.96 0.21
C MET A 312 -14.37 2.10 1.41
N ALA A 313 -15.59 2.33 1.92
CA ALA A 313 -16.06 1.70 3.15
C ALA A 313 -16.41 0.22 2.94
N GLN A 314 -16.99 -0.09 1.79
CA GLN A 314 -17.61 -1.38 1.53
C GLN A 314 -17.39 -1.83 0.09
N ASP A 315 -17.39 -3.15 -0.11
CA ASP A 315 -17.32 -3.76 -1.43
C ASP A 315 -18.48 -3.33 -2.31
N ARG A 316 -18.24 -3.31 -3.62
CA ARG A 316 -19.22 -2.83 -4.57
C ARG A 316 -19.23 -3.68 -5.84
N MET A 317 -20.42 -3.94 -6.37
CA MET A 317 -20.55 -4.44 -7.74
C MET A 317 -20.56 -3.27 -8.72
N VAL A 318 -19.68 -3.29 -9.70
CA VAL A 318 -19.59 -2.29 -10.78
C VAL A 318 -19.54 -3.04 -12.10
N ASN A 319 -20.52 -2.82 -12.98
CA ASN A 319 -20.59 -3.47 -14.30
C ASN A 319 -20.48 -5.01 -14.27
N GLY A 320 -20.99 -5.66 -13.22
CA GLY A 320 -20.92 -7.11 -13.05
C GLY A 320 -19.61 -7.63 -12.42
N GLU A 321 -18.65 -6.75 -12.15
CA GLU A 321 -17.39 -7.07 -11.47
C GLU A 321 -17.45 -6.64 -10.00
N LYS A 322 -16.91 -7.49 -9.10
CA LYS A 322 -16.78 -7.16 -7.68
C LYS A 322 -15.54 -6.32 -7.46
N ILE A 323 -15.73 -5.06 -7.07
CA ILE A 323 -14.67 -4.17 -6.62
C ILE A 323 -14.54 -4.25 -5.11
N TYR A 324 -13.31 -4.45 -4.67
CA TYR A 324 -12.94 -4.73 -3.30
C TYR A 324 -12.50 -3.45 -2.57
N ALA A 325 -13.09 -3.18 -1.39
CA ALA A 325 -12.68 -2.09 -0.50
C ALA A 325 -11.37 -2.42 0.23
N GLY A 326 -10.41 -1.49 0.26
CA GLY A 326 -9.06 -1.76 0.72
C GLY A 326 -8.23 -2.41 -0.40
N THR A 327 -7.37 -3.34 -0.04
CA THR A 327 -6.44 -4.01 -0.97
C THR A 327 -7.17 -4.83 -2.03
N SER A 328 -6.67 -4.80 -3.28
CA SER A 328 -7.21 -5.51 -4.43
C SER A 328 -7.28 -7.02 -4.19
N GLY A 329 -8.23 -7.69 -4.84
CA GLY A 329 -8.30 -9.16 -4.86
C GLY A 329 -7.39 -9.81 -5.92
N THR A 330 -6.63 -9.00 -6.66
CA THR A 330 -5.72 -9.41 -7.73
C THR A 330 -4.29 -8.97 -7.41
N SER A 331 -3.32 -9.74 -7.93
CA SER A 331 -1.90 -9.47 -7.84
C SER A 331 -1.25 -9.60 -9.22
N SER A 332 -0.23 -8.78 -9.47
CA SER A 332 0.57 -8.86 -10.69
C SER A 332 1.84 -9.66 -10.43
N SER A 333 2.06 -10.71 -11.23
CA SER A 333 3.29 -11.51 -11.18
C SER A 333 4.53 -10.77 -11.67
N SER A 334 4.36 -9.69 -12.44
CA SER A 334 5.47 -8.85 -12.91
C SER A 334 5.83 -7.74 -11.93
N SER A 335 4.94 -7.38 -11.00
CA SER A 335 5.23 -6.36 -10.00
C SER A 335 6.18 -6.88 -8.92
N VAL A 336 7.28 -6.17 -8.69
CA VAL A 336 8.33 -6.54 -7.73
C VAL A 336 8.63 -5.37 -6.80
N ILE A 337 8.33 -5.49 -5.50
CA ILE A 337 8.86 -4.56 -4.51
C ILE A 337 10.37 -4.77 -4.41
N VAL A 338 11.14 -3.70 -4.58
CA VAL A 338 12.60 -3.67 -4.42
C VAL A 338 12.91 -2.82 -3.19
N THR A 339 13.53 -3.41 -2.17
CA THR A 339 13.83 -2.67 -0.94
C THR A 339 15.10 -1.83 -1.09
N ASP A 340 15.08 -0.60 -0.58
CA ASP A 340 16.29 0.22 -0.46
C ASP A 340 17.25 -0.34 0.60
N ALA A 341 18.54 -0.01 0.55
CA ALA A 341 19.44 -0.38 1.65
C ALA A 341 19.03 0.31 2.96
N VAL A 342 19.13 -0.41 4.09
CA VAL A 342 18.83 0.17 5.42
C VAL A 342 19.88 1.19 5.85
N GLU A 343 21.13 1.03 5.40
CA GLU A 343 22.25 1.94 5.65
C GLU A 343 23.36 1.68 4.63
N GLY A 344 23.71 2.67 3.80
CA GLY A 344 24.74 2.51 2.77
C GLY A 344 24.38 1.40 1.78
N THR A 345 25.11 0.28 1.81
CA THR A 345 24.83 -0.91 1.00
C THR A 345 24.21 -2.07 1.79
N ARG A 346 24.03 -1.90 3.11
CA ARG A 346 23.53 -2.95 4.01
C ARG A 346 22.04 -3.15 3.79
N GLN A 347 21.61 -4.40 3.64
CA GLN A 347 20.20 -4.76 3.48
C GLN A 347 19.50 -5.20 4.77
N PHE A 348 20.26 -5.59 5.80
CA PHE A 348 19.73 -6.13 7.04
C PHE A 348 20.31 -5.43 8.26
N TYR A 349 19.51 -5.22 9.30
CA TYR A 349 20.02 -4.84 10.62
C TYR A 349 20.61 -6.06 11.32
N THR A 350 21.74 -5.86 12.00
CA THR A 350 22.43 -6.89 12.80
C THR A 350 22.38 -6.60 14.30
N SER A 351 21.51 -5.67 14.71
CA SER A 351 21.24 -5.31 16.10
C SER A 351 19.73 -5.11 16.30
N ASN A 352 19.25 -5.32 17.52
CA ASN A 352 17.86 -5.00 17.88
C ASN A 352 17.60 -3.48 17.78
N PRO A 353 16.36 -3.05 17.47
CA PRO A 353 16.04 -1.64 17.33
C PRO A 353 16.20 -0.90 18.66
N THR A 354 16.74 0.31 18.60
CA THR A 354 16.93 1.19 19.77
C THR A 354 15.94 2.35 19.82
N SER A 355 15.23 2.61 18.72
CA SER A 355 14.23 3.68 18.58
C SER A 355 13.14 3.27 17.60
N GLY A 356 11.95 3.89 17.70
CA GLY A 356 10.83 3.61 16.80
C GLY A 356 10.03 2.34 17.13
N TYR A 357 10.38 1.62 18.20
CA TYR A 357 9.72 0.40 18.66
C TYR A 357 9.38 0.51 20.14
N LYS A 358 8.45 -0.35 20.59
CA LYS A 358 8.16 -0.56 22.00
C LYS A 358 9.45 -0.90 22.77
N ALA A 359 9.66 -0.24 23.90
CA ALA A 359 10.86 -0.39 24.70
C ALA A 359 11.12 -1.86 25.09
N GLY A 360 12.38 -2.29 24.97
CA GLY A 360 12.82 -3.63 25.36
C GLY A 360 12.55 -4.75 24.36
N GLY A 361 11.88 -4.47 23.24
CA GLY A 361 11.60 -5.46 22.21
C GLY A 361 12.86 -6.01 21.53
N LYS A 362 12.85 -7.32 21.25
CA LYS A 362 13.89 -8.05 20.53
C LYS A 362 13.34 -8.67 19.25
N ILE A 363 14.20 -8.69 18.24
CA ILE A 363 13.98 -9.33 16.94
C ILE A 363 15.02 -10.43 16.71
N ILE A 364 16.25 -10.24 17.16
CA ILE A 364 17.36 -11.18 16.99
C ILE A 364 18.05 -11.46 18.33
N GLY A 365 18.86 -12.52 18.37
CA GLY A 365 19.58 -12.92 19.58
C GLY A 365 18.65 -13.32 20.71
N ILE A 366 17.56 -14.02 20.37
CA ILE A 366 16.55 -14.51 21.32
C ILE A 366 16.97 -15.91 21.76
N GLU A 367 16.99 -16.15 23.07
CA GLU A 367 17.35 -17.45 23.63
C GLU A 367 16.32 -18.51 23.23
N GLY A 368 16.79 -19.68 22.76
CA GLY A 368 15.91 -20.75 22.28
C GLY A 368 15.33 -20.53 20.88
N ASP A 369 15.69 -19.45 20.18
CA ASP A 369 15.31 -19.23 18.78
C ASP A 369 15.91 -20.29 17.86
N GLU A 370 15.05 -21.14 17.28
CA GLU A 370 15.46 -22.24 16.39
C GLU A 370 16.18 -21.73 15.13
N TYR A 371 15.83 -20.53 14.66
CA TYR A 371 16.42 -19.92 13.47
C TYR A 371 17.75 -19.24 13.76
N LYS A 372 18.09 -19.05 15.05
CA LYS A 372 19.29 -18.34 15.52
C LYS A 372 19.51 -17.03 14.76
N ALA A 373 18.42 -16.28 14.55
CA ALA A 373 18.46 -15.11 13.69
C ALA A 373 19.42 -14.07 14.26
N ASN A 374 20.30 -13.55 13.41
CA ASN A 374 21.27 -12.50 13.74
C ASN A 374 21.24 -11.33 12.75
N ALA A 375 20.40 -11.44 11.72
CA ALA A 375 20.08 -10.37 10.80
C ALA A 375 18.57 -10.31 10.59
N TRP A 376 18.04 -9.09 10.44
CA TRP A 376 16.62 -8.88 10.23
C TRP A 376 16.32 -7.63 9.42
N ARG A 377 15.10 -7.55 8.90
CA ARG A 377 14.55 -6.37 8.26
C ARG A 377 13.01 -6.39 8.34
N ASP A 378 12.43 -5.26 8.71
CA ASP A 378 10.99 -5.03 8.55
C ASP A 378 10.72 -4.43 7.16
N ILE A 379 9.74 -4.97 6.43
CA ILE A 379 9.35 -4.58 5.07
C ILE A 379 7.83 -4.44 5.05
N ILE A 380 7.33 -3.27 4.64
CA ILE A 380 5.90 -3.03 4.49
C ILE A 380 5.43 -3.71 3.19
N VAL A 381 4.37 -4.51 3.29
CA VAL A 381 3.72 -5.15 2.14
C VAL A 381 2.22 -4.90 2.15
N LEU A 382 1.60 -4.97 0.98
CA LEU A 382 0.15 -5.00 0.91
C LEU A 382 -0.38 -6.36 1.44
N PRO A 383 -1.55 -6.43 2.07
CA PRO A 383 -2.18 -7.70 2.43
C PRO A 383 -2.48 -8.52 1.18
N ASN A 384 -1.97 -9.74 1.10
CA ASN A 384 -2.27 -10.68 0.02
C ASN A 384 -3.17 -11.85 0.47
N ASN A 385 -3.67 -11.82 1.72
CA ASN A 385 -4.67 -12.78 2.20
C ASN A 385 -6.12 -12.28 1.97
N ASN A 386 -6.27 -11.08 1.43
CA ASN A 386 -7.56 -10.44 1.42
C ASN A 386 -8.48 -11.12 0.40
N ARG A 387 -9.75 -11.37 0.78
CA ARG A 387 -10.82 -11.85 -0.10
C ARG A 387 -10.46 -12.99 -1.06
N GLN A 388 -9.89 -14.07 -0.54
CA GLN A 388 -9.59 -15.32 -1.28
C GLN A 388 -8.41 -15.28 -2.25
N GLN A 389 -7.53 -14.27 -2.17
CA GLN A 389 -6.27 -14.27 -2.94
C GLN A 389 -5.43 -15.53 -2.76
N LEU A 390 -5.54 -16.19 -1.60
CA LEU A 390 -4.82 -17.41 -1.25
C LEU A 390 -5.72 -18.59 -0.84
N SER A 391 -7.05 -18.43 -0.85
CA SER A 391 -8.01 -19.50 -0.52
C SER A 391 -8.96 -19.76 -1.68
N GLY A 392 -8.73 -20.84 -2.42
CA GLY A 392 -9.64 -21.33 -3.45
C GLY A 392 -10.21 -22.68 -3.07
N THR A 393 -11.06 -23.21 -3.94
CA THR A 393 -12.00 -24.31 -3.63
C THR A 393 -11.79 -25.56 -4.48
N SER A 394 -10.75 -25.63 -5.31
CA SER A 394 -10.47 -26.75 -6.22
C SER A 394 -9.01 -27.24 -6.16
N ALA A 395 -8.70 -28.37 -6.79
CA ALA A 395 -7.37 -29.00 -6.74
C ALA A 395 -6.38 -28.49 -7.82
N ASN A 396 -6.83 -27.65 -8.76
CA ASN A 396 -6.04 -27.13 -9.90
C ASN A 396 -5.88 -25.61 -9.85
N GLU A 397 -5.69 -25.07 -8.66
CA GLU A 397 -5.98 -23.67 -8.34
C GLU A 397 -4.92 -22.63 -8.76
N PRO A 398 -5.34 -21.48 -9.35
CA PRO A 398 -4.48 -20.31 -9.61
C PRO A 398 -3.84 -19.66 -8.35
N LEU A 399 -4.19 -20.10 -7.12
CA LEU A 399 -3.83 -19.53 -5.82
C LEU A 399 -2.34 -19.49 -5.49
N LYS A 400 -1.55 -20.45 -5.98
CA LYS A 400 -0.09 -20.44 -5.82
C LYS A 400 0.55 -19.22 -6.51
N GLN A 401 -0.17 -18.58 -7.44
CA GLN A 401 0.28 -17.44 -8.22
C GLN A 401 0.15 -16.09 -7.57
N ASN A 402 -0.60 -15.96 -6.46
CA ASN A 402 -0.70 -14.72 -5.67
C ASN A 402 0.19 -14.73 -4.42
N ARG A 403 0.91 -15.83 -4.18
CA ARG A 403 1.90 -15.93 -3.12
C ARG A 403 3.06 -14.99 -3.39
N TYR A 404 3.50 -14.31 -2.34
CA TYR A 404 4.75 -13.58 -2.42
C TYR A 404 5.90 -14.54 -2.75
N LEU A 405 6.74 -14.12 -3.68
CA LEU A 405 8.02 -14.75 -3.94
C LEU A 405 9.11 -13.85 -3.36
N LEU A 406 9.76 -14.33 -2.31
CA LEU A 406 10.93 -13.68 -1.72
C LEU A 406 12.16 -13.99 -2.56
N ILE A 407 12.92 -12.96 -2.89
CA ILE A 407 14.19 -13.05 -3.60
C ILE A 407 15.23 -12.30 -2.75
N ILE A 408 16.33 -12.98 -2.43
CA ILE A 408 17.47 -12.41 -1.71
C ILE A 408 18.69 -12.59 -2.60
N SER A 409 19.52 -11.55 -2.73
CA SER A 409 20.81 -11.65 -3.39
C SER A 409 21.95 -11.22 -2.49
N ALA A 410 23.16 -11.64 -2.84
CA ALA A 410 24.42 -11.15 -2.28
C ALA A 410 25.59 -11.48 -3.22
N LYS A 411 26.79 -10.99 -2.91
CA LYS A 411 28.02 -11.36 -3.62
C LYS A 411 28.59 -12.66 -3.06
N GLY A 412 28.59 -13.73 -3.85
CA GLY A 412 29.36 -14.94 -3.59
C GLY A 412 30.84 -14.72 -3.89
N LEU A 413 31.71 -15.22 -3.02
CA LEU A 413 33.18 -15.11 -3.11
C LEU A 413 33.78 -16.40 -3.70
N PRO A 414 35.04 -16.38 -4.18
CA PRO A 414 35.72 -17.60 -4.59
C PRO A 414 35.67 -18.70 -3.52
N GLY A 415 35.33 -19.92 -3.93
CA GLY A 415 35.11 -21.07 -3.05
C GLY A 415 33.68 -21.24 -2.56
N HIS A 416 32.78 -20.28 -2.80
CA HIS A 416 31.34 -20.46 -2.58
C HIS A 416 30.78 -21.51 -3.54
N VAL A 417 30.00 -22.45 -3.02
CA VAL A 417 29.40 -23.55 -3.80
C VAL A 417 27.94 -23.22 -4.07
N CYS A 418 27.62 -22.88 -5.32
CA CYS A 418 26.25 -22.64 -5.80
C CYS A 418 25.74 -23.84 -6.63
N LYS A 419 24.48 -23.79 -7.08
CA LYS A 419 23.86 -24.84 -7.89
C LYS A 419 24.66 -25.20 -9.15
N GLU A 420 25.27 -24.20 -9.79
CA GLU A 420 26.05 -24.39 -11.02
C GLU A 420 27.51 -24.83 -10.77
N GLY A 421 27.95 -24.86 -9.51
CA GLY A 421 29.29 -25.30 -9.10
C GLY A 421 30.00 -24.34 -8.13
N THR A 422 31.29 -24.57 -7.93
CA THR A 422 32.13 -23.72 -7.06
C THR A 422 32.59 -22.47 -7.81
N LEU A 423 32.40 -21.31 -7.21
CA LEU A 423 32.86 -20.03 -7.76
C LEU A 423 34.38 -19.95 -7.76
N THR A 424 34.96 -19.56 -8.89
CA THR A 424 36.39 -19.24 -9.03
C THR A 424 36.66 -17.73 -8.95
N GLU A 425 35.62 -16.91 -9.07
CA GLU A 425 35.63 -15.44 -9.03
C GLU A 425 34.38 -14.93 -8.32
N GLU A 426 34.34 -13.67 -7.90
CA GLU A 426 33.16 -13.11 -7.23
C GLU A 426 31.97 -12.99 -8.20
N LYS A 427 30.81 -13.56 -7.83
CA LYS A 427 29.57 -13.48 -8.63
C LYS A 427 28.36 -13.18 -7.75
N THR A 428 27.38 -12.49 -8.31
CA THR A 428 26.09 -12.33 -7.63
C THR A 428 25.39 -13.69 -7.56
N VAL A 429 24.90 -14.04 -6.39
CA VAL A 429 24.13 -15.26 -6.15
C VAL A 429 22.74 -14.90 -5.64
N TYR A 430 21.75 -15.69 -6.04
CA TYR A 430 20.34 -15.47 -5.71
C TYR A 430 19.75 -16.67 -4.99
N TRP A 431 18.92 -16.34 -4.00
CA TRP A 431 18.02 -17.28 -3.35
C TRP A 431 16.58 -16.84 -3.50
N VAL A 432 15.70 -17.81 -3.75
CA VAL A 432 14.27 -17.60 -3.98
C VAL A 432 13.44 -18.55 -3.13
N GLY A 433 12.27 -18.09 -2.68
CA GLY A 433 11.34 -18.91 -1.91
C GLY A 433 9.93 -18.33 -1.87
N TYR A 434 8.92 -19.18 -2.03
CA TYR A 434 7.54 -18.75 -1.86
C TYR A 434 7.19 -18.58 -0.38
N ILE A 435 6.43 -17.54 -0.08
CA ILE A 435 5.75 -17.35 1.20
C ILE A 435 4.31 -17.86 1.02
N ASN A 436 3.97 -18.97 1.68
CA ASN A 436 2.70 -19.66 1.48
C ASN A 436 1.57 -19.17 2.39
N GLN A 437 1.93 -18.45 3.44
CA GLN A 437 1.01 -17.79 4.34
C GLN A 437 0.68 -16.41 3.78
N GLY A 438 -0.58 -16.04 3.89
CA GLY A 438 -1.01 -14.71 3.48
C GLY A 438 -0.51 -13.64 4.43
N PHE A 439 -0.72 -12.38 4.09
CA PHE A 439 -0.50 -11.20 4.93
C PHE A 439 -1.85 -10.52 5.16
N VAL A 440 -2.12 -10.13 6.39
CA VAL A 440 -3.38 -9.50 6.80
C VAL A 440 -3.09 -8.08 7.26
N ALA A 441 -3.98 -7.15 6.90
CA ALA A 441 -3.85 -5.75 7.26
C ALA A 441 -3.66 -5.56 8.77
N ASN A 442 -2.76 -4.67 9.14
CA ASN A 442 -2.44 -4.29 10.51
C ASN A 442 -1.80 -5.39 11.38
N THR A 443 -1.05 -6.30 10.76
CA THR A 443 -0.34 -7.36 11.47
C THR A 443 1.15 -7.37 11.14
N ILE A 444 1.95 -7.80 12.11
CA ILE A 444 3.36 -8.16 11.94
C ILE A 444 3.43 -9.66 11.70
N ARG A 445 4.13 -10.06 10.64
CA ARG A 445 4.34 -11.45 10.25
C ARG A 445 5.83 -11.71 10.21
N GLU A 446 6.28 -12.55 11.13
CA GLU A 446 7.67 -12.99 11.14
C GLU A 446 7.92 -13.95 9.98
N VAL A 447 8.92 -13.70 9.14
CA VAL A 447 9.32 -14.55 8.02
C VAL A 447 10.75 -14.99 8.28
N ASN A 448 10.90 -16.19 8.81
CA ASN A 448 12.19 -16.79 9.09
C ASN A 448 12.69 -17.54 7.86
N VAL A 449 13.96 -17.34 7.50
CA VAL A 449 14.56 -17.91 6.29
C VAL A 449 15.81 -18.70 6.62
N ILE A 450 15.91 -19.90 6.02
CA ILE A 450 17.10 -20.75 6.02
C ILE A 450 17.51 -21.03 4.57
N PHE A 451 18.78 -20.81 4.26
CA PHE A 451 19.34 -21.16 2.95
C PHE A 451 19.55 -22.67 2.83
N ARG A 452 18.97 -23.31 1.82
CA ARG A 452 19.11 -24.77 1.60
C ARG A 452 20.41 -25.15 0.89
N ASP A 453 20.85 -24.29 0.00
CA ASP A 453 22.05 -24.43 -0.81
C ASP A 453 22.72 -23.05 -1.00
N GLY A 454 23.79 -22.98 -1.80
CA GLY A 454 24.48 -21.72 -2.11
C GLY A 454 23.81 -20.85 -3.17
N GLY A 455 22.54 -21.07 -3.46
CA GLY A 455 21.84 -20.24 -4.42
C GLY A 455 22.19 -20.59 -5.86
N THR A 456 21.87 -19.66 -6.76
CA THR A 456 22.16 -19.75 -8.18
C THR A 456 22.82 -18.47 -8.67
N MET A 457 23.72 -18.59 -9.65
CA MET A 457 24.26 -17.45 -10.39
C MET A 457 23.29 -16.93 -11.45
N GLU A 458 22.25 -17.69 -11.79
CA GLU A 458 21.28 -17.31 -12.80
C GLU A 458 20.35 -16.22 -12.28
N LEU A 459 19.85 -15.39 -13.19
CA LEU A 459 18.85 -14.39 -12.83
C LEU A 459 17.63 -15.10 -12.23
N PRO A 460 17.07 -14.61 -11.12
CA PRO A 460 15.99 -15.27 -10.41
C PRO A 460 14.81 -15.47 -11.35
N GLU A 461 14.40 -16.73 -11.49
CA GLU A 461 13.18 -17.11 -12.17
C GLU A 461 12.20 -17.68 -11.16
N ARG A 462 10.92 -17.62 -11.51
CA ARG A 462 9.87 -18.14 -10.67
C ARG A 462 9.97 -19.68 -10.65
N PRO A 463 10.21 -20.31 -9.49
CA PRO A 463 10.36 -21.76 -9.45
C PRO A 463 9.00 -22.47 -9.60
N ASP A 464 8.99 -23.65 -10.21
CA ASP A 464 7.79 -24.43 -10.49
C ASP A 464 7.00 -24.79 -9.23
N ASN A 465 7.68 -25.08 -8.11
CA ASN A 465 7.03 -25.30 -6.80
C ASN A 465 7.95 -25.05 -5.59
N VAL A 466 9.28 -25.12 -5.74
CA VAL A 466 10.23 -25.08 -4.63
C VAL A 466 11.43 -24.22 -5.01
N GLY A 467 11.70 -23.19 -4.22
CA GLY A 467 12.95 -22.43 -4.29
C GLY A 467 14.03 -23.01 -3.38
N ASN A 468 15.19 -22.36 -3.35
CA ASN A 468 16.35 -22.74 -2.52
C ASN A 468 16.35 -22.10 -1.12
N LEU A 469 15.24 -21.43 -0.74
CA LEU A 469 14.96 -21.03 0.63
C LEU A 469 13.97 -21.99 1.30
N THR A 470 14.24 -22.35 2.55
CA THR A 470 13.20 -22.72 3.50
C THR A 470 12.66 -21.43 4.11
N VAL A 471 11.36 -21.21 3.97
CA VAL A 471 10.65 -20.08 4.56
C VAL A 471 9.71 -20.63 5.63
N THR A 472 9.69 -20.02 6.80
CA THR A 472 8.72 -20.31 7.86
C THR A 472 8.08 -19.00 8.30
N VAL A 473 6.76 -18.97 8.47
CA VAL A 473 6.02 -17.76 8.78
C VAL A 473 5.37 -17.86 10.16
N GLY A 474 5.63 -16.87 11.00
CA GLY A 474 5.03 -16.72 12.30
C GLY A 474 3.54 -16.36 12.22
N GLN A 475 2.78 -16.76 13.24
CA GLN A 475 1.42 -16.28 13.46
C GLN A 475 1.39 -14.75 13.46
N PRO A 476 0.32 -14.13 12.93
CA PRO A 476 0.21 -12.67 12.90
C PRO A 476 0.19 -12.12 14.32
N GLN A 477 0.99 -11.09 14.55
CA GLN A 477 1.00 -10.30 15.78
C GLN A 477 0.36 -8.93 15.54
N ASP A 478 -0.32 -8.39 16.55
CA ASP A 478 -0.95 -7.07 16.46
C ASP A 478 0.09 -5.95 16.37
N TRP A 479 0.09 -5.22 15.25
CA TRP A 479 0.98 -4.07 15.07
C TRP A 479 0.55 -2.89 15.95
N ASP A 480 -0.76 -2.67 16.10
CA ASP A 480 -1.30 -1.58 16.91
C ASP A 480 -1.27 -1.83 18.43
N SER A 481 -0.60 -2.90 18.89
CA SER A 481 -0.38 -3.14 20.32
C SER A 481 0.54 -2.10 21.00
N ALA A 482 1.15 -1.20 20.21
CA ALA A 482 2.04 -0.12 20.67
C ALA A 482 1.68 1.25 20.04
N ILE A 483 0.44 1.71 20.18
CA ILE A 483 0.05 3.09 19.82
C ILE A 483 0.48 4.07 20.92
N THR A 484 1.29 5.06 20.59
CA THR A 484 1.77 6.07 21.55
C THR A 484 1.04 7.40 21.42
N ALA A 485 0.63 7.79 20.21
CA ALA A 485 0.06 9.12 19.97
C ALA A 485 -1.42 9.30 20.36
N SER A 486 -1.95 8.48 21.28
CA SER A 486 -3.22 8.80 21.94
C SER A 486 -3.07 9.78 23.11
N LYS A 487 -1.83 10.16 23.49
CA LYS A 487 -1.55 11.20 24.50
C LYS A 487 -0.30 11.99 24.11
N ILE A 488 -0.32 13.29 24.33
CA ILE A 488 0.89 14.13 24.33
C ILE A 488 1.57 13.90 25.68
N GLU A 489 2.85 13.53 25.71
CA GLU A 489 3.68 13.82 26.87
C GLU A 489 4.15 15.27 26.70
N LEU A 490 3.66 16.15 27.57
CA LEU A 490 4.05 17.57 27.65
C LEU A 490 5.43 17.74 28.26
#